data_AF-A0A1J7I8E4-F1
#
_entry.id   AF-A0A1J7I8E4-F1
#
_cell.length_a   1.000
_cell.length_b   1.000
_cell.length_c   1.000
_cell.angle_alpha   90.00
_cell.angle_beta   90.00
_cell.angle_gamma   90.00
#
_symmetry.space_group_name_H-M   'P 1'
#
loop_
_entity.id
_entity.type
_entity.pdbx_description
1 polymer ?
#
loop_
_entity_poly.entity_id
_entity_poly.type
_entity_poly.pdbx_seq_one_letter_code
_entity_poly.pdbx_strand_id
1 'polypeptide(L)'
;MWKYVASVTGGFIVLKYIYSSFAEQTEQTEHAGPKLEPPSVTLTGARFPADGSRPHLITLKTTPVDSGTDSYLSHVPDLRSFWQGEQSWESRVMQRLILDRWCNPKCNGTYLVFYTTFPLELPATTFPFPLSMSPRGDIFVVKLQSPEYGGRWATLSPHRNFLQSRAAYDDVPEEFPSLPEVTRVRVRGLGGRHR
;
A
#
# COMPACT_ATOMS: atom_id res chain seq x y z
N MET A 1 -35.02 -53.87 29.46
CA MET A 1 -34.82 -54.18 30.89
C MET A 1 -33.51 -54.93 31.08
N TRP A 2 -32.38 -54.22 31.19
CA TRP A 2 -31.08 -54.80 31.58
C TRP A 2 -30.43 -53.85 32.58
N LYS A 3 -30.06 -54.41 33.74
CA LYS A 3 -29.43 -53.74 34.87
C LYS A 3 -27.92 -53.71 34.64
N TYR A 4 -27.24 -52.63 35.04
CA TYR A 4 -25.86 -52.73 35.47
C TYR A 4 -25.69 -52.01 36.82
N VAL A 5 -25.28 -52.80 37.80
CA VAL A 5 -24.72 -52.34 39.07
C VAL A 5 -23.21 -52.32 38.87
N ALA A 6 -22.56 -51.19 39.17
CA ALA A 6 -21.16 -51.15 39.54
C ALA A 6 -20.96 -50.01 40.54
N SER A 7 -20.67 -50.42 41.77
CA SER A 7 -20.17 -49.59 42.86
C SER A 7 -18.63 -49.56 42.80
N VAL A 8 -18.05 -48.73 43.68
CA VAL A 8 -16.67 -48.76 44.18
C VAL A 8 -15.72 -47.74 43.54
N THR A 9 -15.83 -46.54 44.13
CA THR A 9 -14.75 -45.73 44.73
C THR A 9 -13.57 -45.28 43.88
N GLY A 10 -13.35 -43.97 43.98
CA GLY A 10 -12.02 -43.44 44.20
C GLY A 10 -11.43 -42.79 42.96
N GLY A 11 -11.46 -41.45 42.99
CA GLY A 11 -10.71 -40.46 42.23
C GLY A 11 -9.76 -40.88 41.10
N PHE A 12 -9.67 -40.00 40.11
CA PHE A 12 -8.80 -40.02 38.93
C PHE A 12 -9.41 -40.61 37.64
N ILE A 13 -10.44 -39.95 37.08
CA ILE A 13 -10.54 -39.62 35.65
C ILE A 13 -11.38 -38.33 35.53
N VAL A 14 -10.73 -37.16 35.54
CA VAL A 14 -11.25 -35.96 34.85
C VAL A 14 -10.04 -35.20 34.33
N LEU A 15 -9.40 -35.72 33.27
CA LEU A 15 -8.43 -34.99 32.46
C LEU A 15 -8.13 -35.77 31.18
N LYS A 16 -9.17 -36.10 30.40
CA LYS A 16 -8.99 -36.52 29.00
C LYS A 16 -10.20 -36.36 28.08
N TYR A 17 -11.21 -35.58 28.48
CA TYR A 17 -12.42 -35.37 27.66
C TYR A 17 -12.88 -33.90 27.57
N ILE A 18 -11.93 -32.94 27.63
CA ILE A 18 -12.20 -31.54 27.25
C ILE A 18 -11.34 -31.11 26.04
N TYR A 19 -10.50 -32.01 25.51
CA TYR A 19 -9.64 -31.68 24.36
C TYR A 19 -10.20 -32.10 22.99
N SER A 20 -11.42 -32.64 22.93
CA SER A 20 -12.00 -33.18 21.69
C SER A 20 -13.41 -32.69 21.38
N SER A 21 -13.83 -31.55 21.96
CA SER A 21 -15.09 -30.88 21.61
C SER A 21 -14.91 -29.44 21.12
N PHE A 22 -13.67 -28.95 21.02
CA PHE A 22 -13.33 -27.63 20.47
C PHE A 22 -12.69 -27.70 19.06
N ALA A 23 -12.55 -28.90 18.48
CA ALA A 23 -11.95 -29.09 17.17
C ALA A 23 -12.99 -29.24 16.02
N GLU A 24 -14.29 -29.14 16.33
CA GLU A 24 -15.37 -29.41 15.35
C GLU A 24 -16.43 -28.29 15.28
N GLN A 25 -16.06 -27.05 15.62
CA GLN A 25 -16.91 -25.87 15.33
C GLN A 25 -16.07 -24.68 14.88
N THR A 26 -15.46 -24.79 13.71
CA THR A 26 -15.05 -23.62 12.91
C THR A 26 -15.09 -23.90 11.41
N GLU A 27 -16.06 -24.69 10.93
CA GLU A 27 -16.62 -24.45 9.59
C GLU A 27 -17.77 -23.45 9.73
N GLN A 28 -17.45 -22.24 10.19
CA GLN A 28 -18.24 -21.11 9.77
C GLN A 28 -17.94 -20.94 8.29
N THR A 29 -18.86 -21.47 7.47
CA THR A 29 -19.12 -20.94 6.14
C THR A 29 -19.48 -19.48 6.35
N GLU A 30 -18.45 -18.63 6.43
CA GLU A 30 -18.59 -17.19 6.34
C GLU A 30 -19.21 -16.97 4.98
N HIS A 31 -20.52 -16.70 4.97
CA HIS A 31 -21.19 -16.11 3.83
C HIS A 31 -20.42 -14.82 3.53
N ALA A 32 -19.45 -14.90 2.63
CA ALA A 32 -18.77 -13.77 2.04
C ALA A 32 -19.84 -13.01 1.27
N GLY A 33 -20.57 -12.14 1.97
CA GLY A 33 -21.23 -11.01 1.33
C GLY A 33 -20.20 -10.31 0.45
N PRO A 34 -20.60 -9.71 -0.69
CA PRO A 34 -19.66 -9.16 -1.64
C PRO A 34 -18.69 -8.23 -0.90
N LYS A 35 -17.40 -8.57 -0.92
CA LYS A 35 -16.33 -7.70 -0.43
C LYS A 35 -16.46 -6.42 -1.25
N LEU A 36 -17.03 -5.39 -0.65
CA LEU A 36 -17.24 -4.10 -1.32
C LEU A 36 -15.87 -3.54 -1.68
N GLU A 37 -15.47 -3.74 -2.94
CA GLU A 37 -14.25 -3.16 -3.47
C GLU A 37 -14.32 -1.64 -3.33
N PRO A 38 -13.22 -0.99 -2.88
CA PRO A 38 -13.21 0.46 -2.79
C PRO A 38 -13.50 1.04 -4.19
N PRO A 39 -14.35 2.07 -4.29
CA PRO A 39 -14.62 2.69 -5.57
C PRO A 39 -13.31 3.23 -6.16
N SER A 40 -13.09 2.94 -7.43
CA SER A 40 -11.99 3.52 -8.19
C SER A 40 -12.15 5.04 -8.25
N VAL A 41 -11.04 5.76 -8.04
CA VAL A 41 -10.97 7.22 -8.00
C VAL A 41 -10.15 7.69 -9.19
N THR A 42 -10.62 8.75 -9.84
CA THR A 42 -9.84 9.47 -10.86
C THR A 42 -9.10 10.62 -10.19
N LEU A 43 -7.81 10.74 -10.47
CA LEU A 43 -6.94 11.78 -9.93
C LEU A 43 -5.97 12.29 -11.00
N THR A 44 -5.43 13.47 -10.77
CA THR A 44 -4.34 14.05 -11.55
C THR A 44 -3.00 13.74 -10.90
N GLY A 45 -2.13 12.99 -11.60
CA GLY A 45 -0.76 12.72 -11.18
C GLY A 45 0.27 13.43 -12.07
N ALA A 46 1.52 13.50 -11.61
CA ALA A 46 2.65 13.92 -12.45
C ALA A 46 3.39 12.70 -12.99
N ARG A 47 3.66 12.69 -14.29
CA ARG A 47 4.50 11.71 -14.97
C ARG A 47 5.85 12.34 -15.29
N PHE A 48 6.91 11.60 -15.00
CA PHE A 48 8.28 11.88 -15.39
C PHE A 48 8.70 10.80 -16.40
N PRO A 49 8.64 11.11 -17.70
CA PRO A 49 8.88 10.12 -18.75
C PRO A 49 10.34 9.68 -18.84
N ALA A 50 10.54 8.38 -19.09
CA ALA A 50 11.86 7.79 -19.23
C ALA A 50 12.53 8.11 -20.59
N ASP A 51 11.75 8.56 -21.56
CA ASP A 51 12.24 8.99 -22.88
C ASP A 51 12.90 10.38 -22.87
N GLY A 52 12.96 11.04 -21.70
CA GLY A 52 13.52 12.37 -21.53
C GLY A 52 12.60 13.50 -21.97
N SER A 53 11.36 13.21 -22.37
CA SER A 53 10.36 14.24 -22.60
C SER A 53 9.99 14.96 -21.29
N ARG A 54 9.37 16.14 -21.42
CA ARG A 54 9.13 17.02 -20.27
C ARG A 54 8.15 16.38 -19.28
N PRO A 55 8.41 16.49 -17.96
CA PRO A 55 7.43 16.12 -16.95
C PRO A 55 6.09 16.85 -17.18
N HIS A 56 4.98 16.14 -17.02
CA HIS A 56 3.65 16.67 -17.29
C HIS A 56 2.60 16.00 -16.42
N LEU A 57 1.43 16.63 -16.31
CA LEU A 57 0.29 16.06 -15.60
C LEU A 57 -0.44 15.04 -16.49
N ILE A 58 -0.94 13.99 -15.86
CA ILE A 58 -1.77 12.97 -16.49
C ILE A 58 -2.95 12.60 -15.59
N THR A 59 -4.04 12.16 -16.21
CA THR A 59 -5.17 11.58 -15.50
C THR A 59 -4.92 10.11 -15.24
N LEU A 60 -5.06 9.69 -13.98
CA LEU A 60 -4.90 8.32 -13.52
C LEU A 60 -6.18 7.83 -12.87
N LYS A 61 -6.44 6.54 -13.00
CA LYS A 61 -7.53 5.85 -12.33
C LYS A 61 -6.94 4.87 -11.32
N THR A 62 -7.50 4.80 -10.12
CA THR A 62 -6.98 3.86 -9.11
C THR A 62 -7.53 2.46 -9.31
N THR A 63 -6.72 1.45 -8.99
CA THR A 63 -7.09 0.04 -8.94
C THR A 63 -6.96 -0.48 -7.51
N PRO A 64 -7.84 -1.39 -7.05
CA PRO A 64 -7.65 -2.09 -5.78
C PRO A 64 -6.31 -2.82 -5.75
N VAL A 65 -5.68 -2.88 -4.58
CA VAL A 65 -4.50 -3.71 -4.32
C VAL A 65 -4.63 -4.39 -2.97
N ASP A 66 -4.29 -5.68 -2.93
CA ASP A 66 -4.35 -6.54 -1.74
C ASP A 66 -3.00 -7.18 -1.40
N SER A 67 -1.99 -6.95 -2.23
CA SER A 67 -0.65 -7.52 -2.11
C SER A 67 0.41 -6.48 -2.47
N GLY A 68 1.65 -6.72 -2.04
CA GLY A 68 2.77 -5.79 -2.19
C GLY A 68 2.96 -4.84 -1.00
N THR A 69 4.03 -4.04 -1.08
CA THR A 69 4.43 -3.12 0.00
C THR A 69 3.47 -1.95 0.22
N ASP A 70 2.59 -1.70 -0.74
CA ASP A 70 1.57 -0.66 -0.80
C ASP A 70 0.14 -1.18 -0.57
N SER A 71 -0.03 -2.48 -0.31
CA SER A 71 -1.34 -3.12 -0.02
C SER A 71 -2.14 -2.43 1.08
N TYR A 72 -1.46 -1.82 2.06
CA TYR A 72 -2.10 -1.08 3.14
C TYR A 72 -2.88 0.15 2.66
N LEU A 73 -2.65 0.64 1.43
CA LEU A 73 -3.41 1.73 0.82
C LEU A 73 -4.79 1.30 0.30
N SER A 74 -5.02 -0.02 0.16
CA SER A 74 -6.21 -0.67 -0.42
C SER A 74 -6.45 -0.40 -1.91
N HIS A 75 -5.97 0.72 -2.45
CA HIS A 75 -6.03 1.08 -3.85
C HIS A 75 -4.88 2.04 -4.18
N VAL A 76 -4.38 1.98 -5.40
CA VAL A 76 -3.26 2.80 -5.91
C VAL A 76 -3.52 3.20 -7.35
N PRO A 77 -2.84 4.21 -7.91
CA PRO A 77 -2.95 4.54 -9.33
C PRO A 77 -2.62 3.32 -10.20
N ASP A 78 -3.44 3.05 -11.21
CA ASP A 78 -3.18 2.00 -12.20
C ASP A 78 -2.14 2.50 -13.20
N LEU A 79 -0.94 1.92 -13.13
CA LEU A 79 0.21 2.33 -13.94
C LEU A 79 0.58 1.29 -15.01
N ARG A 80 -0.21 0.22 -15.14
CA ARG A 80 0.07 -0.92 -16.02
C ARG A 80 0.12 -0.54 -17.50
N SER A 81 -0.60 0.51 -17.90
CA SER A 81 -0.55 1.01 -19.29
C SER A 81 0.74 1.75 -19.63
N PHE A 82 1.51 2.17 -18.63
CA PHE A 82 2.75 2.95 -18.82
C PHE A 82 4.01 2.11 -18.61
N TRP A 83 3.92 1.07 -17.78
CA TRP A 83 5.00 0.13 -17.56
C TRP A 83 4.84 -1.11 -18.44
N GLN A 84 5.95 -1.72 -18.85
CA GLN A 84 5.98 -2.84 -19.80
C GLN A 84 5.44 -4.16 -19.21
N GLY A 85 4.14 -4.19 -18.92
CA GLY A 85 3.42 -5.40 -18.50
C GLY A 85 3.45 -5.65 -16.99
N GLU A 86 2.88 -6.80 -16.62
CA GLU A 86 2.60 -7.19 -15.23
C GLU A 86 3.86 -7.27 -14.36
N GLN A 87 5.00 -7.68 -14.93
CA GLN A 87 6.24 -7.81 -14.18
C GLN A 87 6.73 -6.49 -13.56
N SER A 88 6.67 -5.39 -14.31
CA SER A 88 7.01 -4.07 -13.80
C SER A 88 6.04 -3.60 -12.71
N TRP A 89 4.77 -3.96 -12.85
CA TRP A 89 3.71 -3.66 -11.89
C TRP A 89 3.88 -4.43 -10.58
N GLU A 90 4.18 -5.72 -10.64
CA GLU A 90 4.46 -6.56 -9.47
C GLU A 90 5.74 -6.11 -8.75
N SER A 91 6.72 -5.61 -9.51
CA SER A 91 8.00 -5.09 -8.99
C SER A 91 7.96 -3.61 -8.63
N ARG A 92 6.77 -2.99 -8.60
CA ARG A 92 6.63 -1.56 -8.31
C ARG A 92 7.15 -1.23 -6.91
N VAL A 93 7.83 -0.10 -6.82
CA VAL A 93 8.30 0.51 -5.59
C VAL A 93 7.47 1.76 -5.35
N MET A 94 7.07 1.93 -4.10
CA MET A 94 6.40 3.13 -3.62
C MET A 94 7.28 3.82 -2.58
N GLN A 95 7.50 5.12 -2.77
CA GLN A 95 8.25 5.95 -1.83
C GLN A 95 7.44 7.17 -1.42
N ARG A 96 7.50 7.52 -0.13
CA ARG A 96 6.89 8.74 0.37
C ARG A 96 7.83 9.95 0.18
N LEU A 97 7.29 11.00 -0.42
CA LEU A 97 7.93 12.30 -0.62
C LEU A 97 7.16 13.35 0.19
N ILE A 98 7.85 14.12 1.03
CA ILE A 98 7.24 15.22 1.78
C ILE A 98 7.88 16.53 1.30
N LEU A 99 7.05 17.40 0.73
CA LEU A 99 7.43 18.76 0.38
C LEU A 99 6.83 19.70 1.44
N ASP A 100 7.70 20.34 2.21
CA ASP A 100 7.34 21.31 3.24
C ASP A 100 8.18 22.57 3.02
N ARG A 101 7.57 23.74 3.21
CA ARG A 101 8.19 25.07 3.04
C ARG A 101 8.86 25.26 1.67
N TRP A 102 8.22 24.78 0.60
CA TRP A 102 8.71 24.99 -0.75
C TRP A 102 8.50 26.44 -1.23
N CYS A 103 9.28 26.87 -2.22
CA CYS A 103 9.16 28.21 -2.81
C CYS A 103 7.77 28.46 -3.41
N ASN A 104 7.09 27.41 -3.87
CA ASN A 104 5.68 27.45 -4.20
C ASN A 104 4.86 26.70 -3.13
N PRO A 105 4.11 27.41 -2.27
CA PRO A 105 3.35 26.78 -1.21
C PRO A 105 2.23 25.86 -1.71
N LYS A 106 1.79 25.99 -2.97
CA LYS A 106 0.81 25.07 -3.57
C LYS A 106 1.35 23.64 -3.69
N CYS A 107 2.67 23.50 -3.84
CA CYS A 107 3.35 22.20 -3.93
C CYS A 107 3.68 21.60 -2.56
N ASN A 108 3.30 22.24 -1.45
CA ASN A 108 3.46 21.64 -0.14
C ASN A 108 2.48 20.48 0.02
N GLY A 109 2.95 19.37 0.59
CA GLY A 109 2.12 18.19 0.80
C GLY A 109 2.92 16.91 1.01
N THR A 110 2.17 15.84 1.21
CA THR A 110 2.70 14.48 1.14
C THR A 110 2.33 13.87 -0.21
N TYR A 111 3.33 13.30 -0.86
CA TYR A 111 3.23 12.65 -2.16
C TYR A 111 3.68 11.20 -2.04
N LEU A 112 3.11 10.36 -2.90
CA LEU A 112 3.61 9.02 -3.17
C LEU A 112 4.26 9.01 -4.54
N VAL A 113 5.48 8.49 -4.59
CA VAL A 113 6.26 8.30 -5.81
C VAL A 113 6.24 6.82 -6.13
N PHE A 114 5.72 6.49 -7.30
CA PHE A 114 5.66 5.15 -7.85
C PHE A 114 6.67 5.02 -8.98
N TYR A 115 7.52 4.01 -8.91
CA TYR A 115 8.49 3.68 -9.95
C TYR A 115 8.74 2.18 -9.94
N THR A 116 9.30 1.64 -11.00
CA THR A 116 9.78 0.26 -11.00
C THR A 116 11.29 0.23 -11.09
N THR A 117 11.90 -0.88 -10.70
CA THR A 117 13.34 -1.13 -10.87
C THR A 117 13.60 -2.21 -11.93
N PHE A 118 12.53 -2.77 -12.51
CA PHE A 118 12.55 -3.86 -13.48
C PHE A 118 11.42 -3.73 -14.54
N PRO A 119 11.62 -4.31 -15.74
CA PRO A 119 12.81 -5.03 -16.17
C PRO A 119 13.95 -4.04 -16.54
N LEU A 120 15.20 -4.52 -16.63
CA LEU A 120 16.39 -3.65 -16.79
C LEU A 120 16.47 -2.99 -18.17
N GLU A 121 15.71 -3.52 -19.13
CA GLU A 121 15.53 -3.05 -20.50
C GLU A 121 14.81 -1.70 -20.56
N LEU A 122 14.05 -1.36 -19.50
CA LEU A 122 13.44 -0.06 -19.39
C LEU A 122 14.54 1.02 -19.20
N PRO A 123 14.43 2.17 -19.91
CA PRO A 123 15.42 3.23 -19.79
C PRO A 123 15.48 3.80 -18.37
N ALA A 124 16.64 4.33 -17.98
CA ALA A 124 16.77 5.04 -16.73
C ALA A 124 16.06 6.40 -16.82
N THR A 125 15.39 6.79 -15.75
CA THR A 125 14.64 8.06 -15.68
C THR A 125 15.24 8.98 -14.65
N THR A 126 15.37 10.25 -15.00
CA THR A 126 15.81 11.28 -14.05
C THR A 126 14.62 11.79 -13.25
N PHE A 127 14.80 11.91 -11.94
CA PHE A 127 13.80 12.46 -11.03
C PHE A 127 14.46 13.52 -10.14
N PRO A 128 13.84 14.70 -9.97
CA PRO A 128 14.46 15.83 -9.25
C PRO A 128 14.60 15.62 -7.74
N PHE A 129 14.12 14.49 -7.21
CA PHE A 129 14.15 14.16 -5.79
C PHE A 129 14.87 12.81 -5.55
N PRO A 130 15.49 12.61 -4.38
CA PRO A 130 16.20 11.38 -4.10
C PRO A 130 15.24 10.18 -4.05
N LEU A 131 15.65 9.07 -4.66
CA LEU A 131 14.95 7.78 -4.61
C LEU A 131 15.78 6.75 -3.84
N SER A 132 15.11 5.80 -3.20
CA SER A 132 15.77 4.71 -2.47
C SER A 132 16.46 3.71 -3.39
N MET A 133 16.04 3.62 -4.65
CA MET A 133 16.62 2.75 -5.67
C MET A 133 16.65 3.47 -7.02
N SER A 134 17.45 2.97 -7.97
CA SER A 134 17.51 3.52 -9.32
C SER A 134 16.25 3.14 -10.11
N PRO A 135 15.42 4.10 -10.53
CA PRO A 135 14.19 3.82 -11.26
C PRO A 135 14.48 3.39 -12.69
N ARG A 136 13.58 2.56 -13.22
CA ARG A 136 13.50 2.11 -14.60
C ARG A 136 12.12 2.48 -15.13
N GLY A 137 12.08 2.99 -16.37
CA GLY A 137 10.84 3.45 -16.98
C GLY A 137 10.26 4.66 -16.26
N ASP A 138 9.02 5.01 -16.61
CA ASP A 138 8.41 6.24 -16.13
C ASP A 138 8.23 6.26 -14.61
N ILE A 139 8.34 7.47 -14.04
CA ILE A 139 8.08 7.71 -12.62
C ILE A 139 6.79 8.49 -12.48
N PHE A 140 5.96 8.08 -11.52
CA PHE A 140 4.65 8.70 -11.27
C PHE A 140 4.61 9.27 -9.87
N VAL A 141 4.03 10.46 -9.75
CA VAL A 141 3.82 11.12 -8.46
C VAL A 141 2.34 11.41 -8.31
N VAL A 142 1.79 11.08 -7.14
CA VAL A 142 0.42 11.42 -6.74
C VAL A 142 0.42 12.07 -5.38
N LYS A 143 -0.54 12.96 -5.13
CA LYS A 143 -0.66 13.69 -3.86
C LYS A 143 -1.65 12.98 -2.93
N LEU A 144 -1.32 12.95 -1.64
CA LEU A 144 -2.25 12.50 -0.60
C LEU A 144 -3.03 13.68 -0.03
N GLN A 145 -4.31 13.48 0.22
CA GLN A 145 -5.21 14.49 0.79
C GLN A 145 -4.84 14.86 2.24
N SER A 146 -4.28 13.92 3.01
CA SER A 146 -3.77 14.19 4.36
C SER A 146 -2.42 13.52 4.59
N PRO A 147 -1.46 14.20 5.27
CA PRO A 147 -0.16 13.65 5.62
C PRO A 147 -0.23 12.47 6.61
N GLU A 148 -1.39 12.24 7.24
CA GLU A 148 -1.61 11.13 8.16
C GLU A 148 -1.79 9.80 7.41
N TYR A 149 -2.20 9.85 6.14
CA TYR A 149 -2.23 8.67 5.29
C TYR A 149 -0.82 8.31 4.81
N GLY A 150 -0.47 7.02 4.90
CA GLY A 150 0.84 6.53 4.50
C GLY A 150 1.97 6.69 5.53
N GLY A 151 1.67 6.82 6.83
CA GLY A 151 2.68 6.72 7.89
C GLY A 151 2.11 6.51 9.30
N ARG A 152 2.88 5.79 10.14
CA ARG A 152 2.69 5.51 11.59
C ARG A 152 1.42 4.75 12.03
N TRP A 153 0.34 4.73 11.24
CA TRP A 153 -0.87 3.97 11.55
C TRP A 153 -0.78 2.49 11.14
N ALA A 154 0.05 2.15 10.15
CA ALA A 154 0.35 0.75 9.81
C ALA A 154 1.12 -0.01 10.90
N THR A 155 1.70 0.69 11.88
CA THR A 155 2.57 0.09 12.91
C THR A 155 1.93 0.01 14.30
N LEU A 156 0.77 0.65 14.55
CA LEU A 156 0.27 0.86 15.92
C LEU A 156 -1.21 0.53 16.17
N SER A 157 -1.92 -0.17 15.29
CA SER A 157 -3.32 -0.53 15.60
C SER A 157 -3.69 -1.94 15.16
N PRO A 158 -3.53 -2.93 16.06
CA PRO A 158 -4.10 -4.26 15.86
C PRO A 158 -5.64 -4.27 15.98
N HIS A 159 -6.27 -3.23 16.53
CA HIS A 159 -7.64 -3.31 17.08
C HIS A 159 -8.56 -2.11 16.84
N ARG A 160 -8.34 -1.27 15.83
CA ARG A 160 -9.37 -0.30 15.40
C ARG A 160 -9.58 -0.39 13.89
N ASN A 161 -10.76 -0.91 13.53
CA ASN A 161 -11.44 -0.77 12.24
C ASN A 161 -10.52 -0.64 11.02
N PHE A 162 -10.15 -1.79 10.44
CA PHE A 162 -9.47 -1.94 9.14
C PHE A 162 -10.05 -1.11 7.98
N LEU A 163 -11.24 -0.53 8.14
CA LEU A 163 -11.92 0.28 7.13
C LEU A 163 -11.44 1.75 7.07
N GLN A 164 -10.64 2.23 8.03
CA GLN A 164 -10.21 3.64 8.10
C GLN A 164 -8.79 3.93 7.55
N SER A 165 -8.04 2.92 7.08
CA SER A 165 -6.67 3.11 6.58
C SER A 165 -6.56 3.22 5.05
N ARG A 166 -7.62 3.63 4.35
CA ARG A 166 -7.63 3.77 2.89
C ARG A 166 -6.88 5.04 2.48
N ALA A 167 -6.06 4.96 1.42
CA ALA A 167 -5.45 6.17 0.86
C ALA A 167 -6.53 7.16 0.40
N ALA A 168 -6.36 8.43 0.72
CA ALA A 168 -7.17 9.50 0.14
C ALA A 168 -6.23 10.36 -0.72
N TYR A 169 -6.59 10.50 -1.99
CA TYR A 169 -5.78 11.21 -2.98
C TYR A 169 -6.30 12.63 -3.22
N ASP A 170 -5.38 13.52 -3.56
CA ASP A 170 -5.64 14.87 -4.03
C ASP A 170 -4.94 15.06 -5.37
N ASP A 171 -5.31 16.09 -6.12
CA ASP A 171 -4.68 16.39 -7.41
C ASP A 171 -3.28 16.97 -7.21
N VAL A 172 -2.34 16.51 -8.04
CA VAL A 172 -1.01 17.12 -8.10
C VAL A 172 -1.13 18.53 -8.72
N PRO A 173 -0.60 19.57 -8.05
CA PRO A 173 -0.65 20.94 -8.57
C PRO A 173 0.04 21.07 -9.93
N GLU A 174 -0.47 21.96 -10.79
CA GLU A 174 0.07 22.24 -12.12
C GLU A 174 1.54 22.67 -12.11
N GLU A 175 1.99 23.30 -11.02
CA GLU A 175 3.37 23.76 -10.91
C GLU A 175 4.36 22.65 -10.50
N PHE A 176 3.86 21.49 -10.03
CA PHE A 176 4.70 20.40 -9.53
C PHE A 176 5.69 19.84 -10.57
N PRO A 177 5.30 19.57 -11.84
CA PRO A 177 6.23 19.02 -12.83
C PRO A 177 7.37 20.00 -13.19
N SER A 178 7.19 21.30 -12.90
CA SER A 178 8.15 22.36 -13.17
C SER A 178 9.08 22.70 -11.99
N LEU A 179 8.99 21.94 -10.88
CA LEU A 179 9.85 22.18 -9.74
C LEU A 179 11.32 21.92 -10.09
N PRO A 180 12.24 22.81 -9.66
CA PRO A 180 13.66 22.61 -9.91
C PRO A 180 14.18 21.36 -9.17
N GLU A 181 15.29 20.81 -9.63
CA GLU A 181 16.06 19.82 -8.86
C GLU A 181 16.53 20.45 -7.55
N VAL A 182 16.35 19.75 -6.43
CA VAL A 182 16.70 20.29 -5.11
C VAL A 182 17.36 19.24 -4.22
N THR A 183 18.45 19.68 -3.59
CA THR A 183 19.33 18.89 -2.72
C THR A 183 18.77 18.68 -1.30
N ARG A 184 17.71 19.39 -0.89
CA ARG A 184 17.11 19.32 0.47
C ARG A 184 15.65 18.91 0.44
N VAL A 185 15.44 17.60 0.39
CA VAL A 185 14.13 16.97 0.55
C VAL A 185 14.19 15.92 1.65
N ARG A 186 13.17 15.89 2.53
CA ARG A 186 13.05 14.84 3.53
C ARG A 186 12.45 13.60 2.87
N VAL A 187 13.31 12.71 2.40
CA VAL A 187 12.91 11.37 1.99
C VAL A 187 12.87 10.48 3.24
N ARG A 188 11.72 9.87 3.52
CA ARG A 188 11.61 8.80 4.51
C ARG A 188 11.36 7.49 3.77
N GLY A 189 12.36 6.62 3.77
CA GLY A 189 12.15 5.23 3.38
C GLY A 189 11.24 4.54 4.40
N LEU A 190 10.24 3.80 3.92
CA LEU A 190 9.40 2.91 4.75
C LEU A 190 10.15 1.58 5.00
N GLY A 191 11.41 1.66 5.41
CA GLY A 191 12.26 0.51 5.70
C GLY A 191 12.21 0.16 7.17
N GLY A 192 11.47 -0.88 7.53
CA GLY A 192 11.63 -1.55 8.82
C GLY A 192 13.02 -2.18 8.89
N ARG A 193 13.83 -1.76 9.86
CA ARG A 193 15.04 -2.50 10.25
C ARG A 193 14.60 -3.78 10.94
N HIS A 194 14.71 -4.91 10.25
CA HIS A 194 14.95 -6.17 10.96
C HIS A 194 16.43 -6.20 11.35
N ARG A 195 16.66 -6.19 12.67
CA ARG A 195 17.93 -6.59 13.28
C ARG A 195 18.08 -8.10 13.16
#